data_AF-A0A9D6KZB6-F1
#
_entry.id   AF-A0A9D6KZB6-F1
#
_cell.length_a   1.000
_cell.length_b   1.000
_cell.length_c   1.000
_cell.angle_alpha   90.00
_cell.angle_beta   90.00
_cell.angle_gamma   90.00
#
_symmetry.space_group_name_H-M   'P 1'
#
loop_
_entity.id
_entity.type
_entity.pdbx_description
1 polymer ?
#
loop_
_entity_poly.entity_id
_entity_poly.type
_entity_poly.pdbx_seq_one_letter_code
_entity_poly.pdbx_strand_id
1 'polypeptide(L)'
;MRSGKQLLLHSKQFSCENRSRSWFEVLITLAFAAIIFAVAFFEIVPLPARILSSIICGLLYVRLFVIYHDYEHRAILQNSDVAHWIFIFLGIYLLAPENIWKRSHEHHHNHNSKLTLSGIGSYPLVSKKYFLNLKKKQQRLYLINRHPITVLMGYFTLFIYWLNLKSFLESSKKHIDSLIALILHFIAGLAVFYFFGATIFFLGWILPFFLAFAIGSYLFYSQHNFPKAVFHEHHEWAYDQAALKSTSRMTMSPLMHWFTGNIGYHHVHHLNSRIPFYRLPEAMESMPELDNVPTTSWNPLEVYRCLRLKLWDAELGKMITLKQLRHNLSEVHANETAAVISS
;
A
#
# COMPACT_ATOMS: atom_id res chain seq x y z
N MET A 1 28.45 -10.18 -8.87
CA MET A 1 27.15 -9.66 -8.41
C MET A 1 26.77 -10.37 -7.13
N ARG A 2 26.29 -9.63 -6.13
CA ARG A 2 25.83 -10.16 -4.84
C ARG A 2 24.54 -10.98 -5.04
N SER A 3 24.44 -12.14 -4.39
CA SER A 3 23.20 -12.93 -4.30
C SER A 3 22.31 -12.46 -3.15
N GLY A 4 21.07 -12.97 -3.04
CA GLY A 4 20.05 -12.47 -2.09
C GLY A 4 20.54 -12.28 -0.65
N LYS A 5 21.16 -13.29 -0.03
CA LYS A 5 21.74 -13.15 1.32
C LYS A 5 22.87 -12.11 1.40
N GLN A 6 23.69 -11.99 0.36
CA GLN A 6 24.78 -10.99 0.30
C GLN A 6 24.23 -9.58 0.15
N LEU A 7 23.16 -9.39 -0.63
CA LEU A 7 22.44 -8.11 -0.75
C LEU A 7 21.81 -7.71 0.58
N LEU A 8 21.15 -8.65 1.27
CA LEU A 8 20.59 -8.41 2.60
C LEU A 8 21.67 -8.02 3.63
N LEU A 9 22.84 -8.66 3.60
CA LEU A 9 23.94 -8.31 4.49
C LEU A 9 24.52 -6.93 4.16
N HIS A 10 24.71 -6.62 2.87
CA HIS A 10 25.16 -5.31 2.41
C HIS A 10 24.17 -4.20 2.78
N SER A 11 22.86 -4.47 2.73
CA SER A 11 21.85 -3.47 3.02
C SER A 11 21.81 -3.03 4.49
N LYS A 12 22.38 -3.83 5.42
CA LYS A 12 22.43 -3.50 6.86
C LYS A 12 23.22 -2.23 7.17
N GLN A 13 24.18 -1.83 6.35
CA GLN A 13 24.92 -0.57 6.55
C GLN A 13 24.00 0.67 6.43
N PHE A 14 22.85 0.52 5.78
CA PHE A 14 21.84 1.57 5.62
C PHE A 14 20.77 1.55 6.72
N SER A 15 20.77 0.56 7.61
CA SER A 15 19.76 0.43 8.69
C SER A 15 20.05 1.31 9.92
N CYS A 16 21.21 1.95 9.99
CA CYS A 16 21.51 2.90 11.06
C CYS A 16 20.78 4.21 10.78
N GLU A 17 19.92 4.64 11.71
CA GLU A 17 19.24 5.92 11.60
C GLU A 17 20.16 7.09 11.95
N ASN A 18 19.89 8.25 11.34
CA ASN A 18 20.35 9.52 11.86
C ASN A 18 19.20 10.12 12.68
N ARG A 19 19.27 10.03 14.02
CA ARG A 19 18.16 10.39 14.91
C ARG A 19 17.72 11.85 14.76
N SER A 20 18.65 12.79 14.57
CA SER A 20 18.31 14.20 14.32
C SER A 20 17.57 14.38 13.00
N ARG A 21 17.97 13.64 11.95
CA ARG A 21 17.25 13.62 10.67
C ARG A 21 15.87 13.00 10.84
N SER A 22 15.75 11.88 11.55
CA SER A 22 14.46 11.23 11.83
C SER A 22 13.49 12.19 12.52
N TRP A 23 13.94 12.90 13.57
CA TRP A 23 13.10 13.91 14.24
C TRP A 23 12.78 15.09 13.35
N PHE A 24 13.74 15.60 12.59
CA PHE A 24 13.49 16.67 11.62
C PHE A 24 12.37 16.28 10.66
N GLU A 25 12.39 15.07 10.11
CA GLU A 25 11.38 14.60 9.16
C GLU A 25 9.98 14.46 9.78
N VAL A 26 9.90 13.98 11.03
CA VAL A 26 8.64 13.93 11.79
C VAL A 26 8.09 15.33 12.02
N LEU A 27 8.92 16.23 12.59
CA LEU A 27 8.49 17.56 13.01
C LEU A 27 8.14 18.45 11.82
N ILE A 28 8.94 18.44 10.75
CA ILE A 28 8.67 19.25 9.56
C ILE A 28 7.38 18.79 8.87
N THR A 29 7.15 17.48 8.80
CA THR A 29 5.95 16.94 8.15
C THR A 29 4.70 17.22 8.99
N LEU A 30 4.77 17.08 10.31
CA LEU A 30 3.67 17.45 11.21
C LEU A 30 3.37 18.95 11.16
N ALA A 31 4.40 19.80 11.19
CA ALA A 31 4.24 21.25 11.11
C ALA A 31 3.58 21.67 9.79
N PHE A 32 4.07 21.14 8.66
CA PHE A 32 3.47 21.43 7.35
C PHE A 32 2.05 20.88 7.25
N ALA A 33 1.78 19.68 7.76
CA ALA A 33 0.43 19.12 7.76
C ALA A 33 -0.52 20.02 8.57
N ALA A 34 -0.12 20.45 9.77
CA ALA A 34 -0.93 21.34 10.62
C ALA A 34 -1.18 22.70 9.98
N ILE A 35 -0.15 23.33 9.41
CA ILE A 35 -0.27 24.64 8.73
C ILE A 35 -1.20 24.53 7.52
N ILE A 36 -0.97 23.55 6.64
CA ILE A 36 -1.76 23.37 5.41
C ILE A 36 -3.20 22.94 5.73
N PHE A 37 -3.40 22.14 6.78
CA PHE A 37 -4.72 21.79 7.29
C PHE A 37 -5.47 23.04 7.76
N ALA A 38 -4.83 23.92 8.54
CA ALA A 38 -5.45 25.14 9.04
C ALA A 38 -5.93 26.07 7.91
N VAL A 39 -5.24 26.12 6.77
CA VAL A 39 -5.67 26.88 5.58
C VAL A 39 -7.09 26.53 5.15
N ALA A 40 -7.52 25.27 5.29
CA ALA A 40 -8.87 24.85 4.92
C ALA A 40 -9.98 25.49 5.79
N PHE A 41 -9.64 25.97 6.99
CA PHE A 41 -10.57 26.54 7.98
C PHE A 41 -10.71 28.06 7.87
N PHE A 42 -9.80 28.75 7.18
CA PHE A 42 -9.88 30.20 7.01
C PHE A 42 -10.78 30.56 5.83
N GLU A 43 -12.03 30.96 6.10
CA GLU A 43 -13.01 31.30 5.05
C GLU A 43 -12.61 32.49 4.18
N ILE A 44 -11.73 33.37 4.68
CA ILE A 44 -11.13 34.47 3.92
C ILE A 44 -10.25 33.96 2.75
N VAL A 45 -9.77 32.72 2.82
CA VAL A 45 -8.97 32.11 1.76
C VAL A 45 -9.88 31.68 0.60
N PRO A 46 -9.56 32.05 -0.66
CA PRO A 46 -10.36 31.66 -1.81
C PRO A 46 -10.54 30.13 -1.92
N LEU A 47 -11.73 29.69 -2.35
CA LEU A 47 -12.07 28.26 -2.45
C LEU A 47 -11.03 27.43 -3.25
N PRO A 48 -10.48 27.88 -4.39
CA PRO A 48 -9.44 27.12 -5.10
C PRO A 48 -8.19 26.89 -4.26
N ALA A 49 -7.76 27.87 -3.46
CA ALA A 49 -6.60 27.73 -2.58
C ALA A 49 -6.88 26.76 -1.42
N ARG A 50 -8.12 26.74 -0.89
CA ARG A 50 -8.55 25.76 0.13
C ARG A 50 -8.64 24.34 -0.44
N ILE A 51 -9.07 24.18 -1.68
CA ILE A 51 -9.05 22.88 -2.38
C ILE A 51 -7.60 22.41 -2.56
N LEU A 52 -6.72 23.29 -3.03
CA LEU A 52 -5.30 22.97 -3.19
C LEU A 52 -4.64 22.60 -1.85
N SER A 53 -4.93 23.34 -0.77
CA SER A 53 -4.41 23.00 0.56
C SER A 53 -4.92 21.63 1.02
N SER A 54 -6.17 21.28 0.73
CA SER A 54 -6.73 19.95 1.03
C SER A 54 -6.01 18.83 0.28
N ILE A 55 -5.66 19.06 -0.99
CA ILE A 55 -4.88 18.10 -1.80
C ILE A 55 -3.48 17.91 -1.21
N ILE A 56 -2.80 19.02 -0.89
CA ILE A 56 -1.46 18.98 -0.29
C ILE A 56 -1.50 18.31 1.08
N CYS A 57 -2.54 18.56 1.88
CA CYS A 57 -2.78 17.90 3.16
C CYS A 57 -2.89 16.37 2.99
N GLY A 58 -3.65 15.91 1.99
CA GLY A 58 -3.73 14.48 1.66
C GLY A 58 -2.37 13.87 1.31
N LEU A 59 -1.53 14.57 0.53
CA LEU A 59 -0.17 14.13 0.22
C LEU A 59 0.75 14.13 1.45
N LEU A 60 0.60 15.08 2.36
CA LEU A 60 1.31 15.09 3.64
C LEU A 60 0.86 13.93 4.54
N TYR A 61 -0.40 13.51 4.49
CA TYR A 61 -0.88 12.33 5.22
C TYR A 61 -0.27 11.04 4.66
N VAL A 62 -0.04 10.95 3.34
CA VAL A 62 0.76 9.85 2.76
C VAL A 62 2.16 9.85 3.35
N ARG A 63 2.82 11.02 3.44
CA ARG A 63 4.16 11.13 4.03
C ARG A 63 4.17 10.73 5.50
N LEU A 64 3.21 11.23 6.28
CA LEU A 64 3.06 10.89 7.70
C LEU A 64 2.85 9.38 7.89
N PHE A 65 2.04 8.75 7.02
CA PHE A 65 1.86 7.31 7.03
C PHE A 65 3.16 6.55 6.75
N VAL A 66 3.98 7.00 5.79
CA VAL A 66 5.29 6.37 5.49
C VAL A 66 6.27 6.52 6.65
N ILE A 67 6.31 7.69 7.29
CA ILE A 67 7.14 7.93 8.48
C ILE A 67 6.67 7.03 9.65
N TYR A 68 5.36 6.94 9.88
CA TYR A 68 4.77 6.03 10.86
C TYR A 68 5.13 4.57 10.56
N HIS A 69 5.00 4.17 9.30
CA HIS A 69 5.34 2.84 8.82
C HIS A 69 6.80 2.47 9.12
N ASP A 70 7.73 3.39 8.89
CA ASP A 70 9.16 3.18 9.16
C ASP A 70 9.47 3.10 10.65
N TYR A 71 8.76 3.89 11.46
CA TYR A 71 8.85 3.78 12.91
C TYR A 71 8.42 2.38 13.39
N GLU A 72 7.32 1.84 12.85
CA GLU A 72 6.84 0.49 13.19
C GLU A 72 7.80 -0.63 12.74
N HIS A 73 8.53 -0.42 11.64
CA HIS A 73 9.64 -1.30 11.24
C HIS A 73 10.90 -1.15 12.11
N ARG A 74 10.87 -0.24 13.08
CA ARG A 74 12.03 0.16 13.89
C ARG A 74 13.17 0.70 13.04
N ALA A 75 12.86 1.32 11.89
CA ALA A 75 13.84 1.97 11.04
C ALA A 75 14.27 3.33 11.62
N ILE A 76 13.35 4.06 12.26
CA ILE A 76 13.59 5.39 12.83
C ILE A 76 13.11 5.52 14.28
N LEU A 77 13.70 6.46 15.02
CA LEU A 77 13.39 6.87 16.39
C LEU A 77 13.26 5.70 17.37
N GLN A 78 14.17 4.74 17.27
CA GLN A 78 14.17 3.56 18.13
C GLN A 78 14.34 3.97 19.60
N ASN A 79 13.64 3.30 20.52
CA ASN A 79 13.71 3.53 21.97
C ASN A 79 13.38 4.99 22.36
N SER A 80 12.43 5.63 21.69
CA SER A 80 11.97 6.98 22.00
C SER A 80 10.54 6.94 22.53
N ASP A 81 10.36 7.18 23.83
CA ASP A 81 9.01 7.18 24.45
C ASP A 81 8.12 8.29 23.85
N VAL A 82 8.72 9.44 23.55
CA VAL A 82 7.99 10.55 22.90
C VAL A 82 7.52 10.15 21.50
N ALA A 83 8.37 9.48 20.72
CA ALA A 83 7.98 9.02 19.39
C ALA A 83 6.89 7.94 19.48
N HIS A 84 7.00 7.03 20.44
CA HIS A 84 6.00 5.99 20.68
C HIS A 84 4.59 6.57 20.84
N TRP A 85 4.43 7.57 21.71
CA TRP A 85 3.13 8.21 21.90
C TRP A 85 2.67 8.97 20.65
N ILE A 86 3.55 9.74 20.00
CA ILE A 86 3.21 10.44 18.74
C ILE A 86 2.66 9.45 17.71
N PHE A 87 3.32 8.30 17.54
CA PHE A 87 2.95 7.31 16.53
C PHE A 87 1.73 6.47 16.89
N ILE A 88 1.46 6.24 18.18
CA ILE A 88 0.15 5.70 18.61
C ILE A 88 -0.97 6.64 18.17
N PHE A 89 -0.87 7.94 18.48
CA PHE A 89 -1.91 8.90 18.10
C PHE A 89 -2.01 9.06 16.59
N LEU A 90 -0.88 9.08 15.88
CA LEU A 90 -0.86 9.19 14.42
C LEU A 90 -1.48 7.95 13.75
N GLY A 91 -1.19 6.74 14.25
CA GLY A 91 -1.78 5.51 13.74
C GLY A 91 -3.31 5.50 13.93
N ILE A 92 -3.81 5.91 15.09
CA ILE A 92 -5.24 6.09 15.35
C ILE A 92 -5.84 7.12 14.39
N TYR A 93 -5.20 8.29 14.25
CA TYR A 93 -5.65 9.38 13.38
C TYR A 93 -5.73 8.97 11.91
N LEU A 94 -4.76 8.19 11.43
CA LEU A 94 -4.69 7.69 10.06
C LEU A 94 -5.46 6.38 9.85
N LEU A 95 -6.36 5.99 10.77
CA LEU A 95 -7.12 4.73 10.69
C LEU A 95 -6.22 3.49 10.47
N ALA A 96 -5.01 3.52 10.99
CA ALA A 96 -4.04 2.44 10.93
C ALA A 96 -3.44 2.21 12.34
N PRO A 97 -4.26 1.84 13.33
CA PRO A 97 -3.77 1.66 14.69
C PRO A 97 -2.78 0.49 14.78
N GLU A 98 -1.82 0.62 15.70
CA GLU A 98 -0.60 -0.19 15.74
C GLU A 98 -0.87 -1.71 15.68
N ASN A 99 -1.77 -2.25 16.50
CA ASN A 99 -1.85 -3.71 16.66
C ASN A 99 -2.28 -4.41 15.37
N ILE A 100 -3.33 -3.90 14.71
CA ILE A 100 -3.81 -4.51 13.47
C ILE A 100 -2.89 -4.19 12.29
N TRP A 101 -2.39 -2.95 12.21
CA TRP A 101 -1.60 -2.51 11.09
C TRP A 101 -0.26 -3.24 11.06
N LYS A 102 0.47 -3.24 12.18
CA LYS A 102 1.75 -3.92 12.32
C LYS A 102 1.64 -5.41 12.03
N ARG A 103 0.65 -6.09 12.63
CA ARG A 103 0.44 -7.53 12.43
C ARG A 103 0.14 -7.89 10.98
N SER A 104 -0.74 -7.13 10.32
CA SER A 104 -1.09 -7.38 8.92
C SER A 104 0.08 -7.05 7.99
N HIS A 105 0.84 -5.99 8.27
CA HIS A 105 1.99 -5.59 7.45
C HIS A 105 3.21 -6.51 7.65
N GLU A 106 3.49 -6.98 8.86
CA GLU A 106 4.48 -8.03 9.11
C GLU A 106 4.10 -9.33 8.38
N HIS A 107 2.82 -9.69 8.37
CA HIS A 107 2.36 -10.82 7.57
C HIS A 107 2.66 -10.61 6.09
N HIS A 108 2.41 -9.42 5.55
CA HIS A 108 2.75 -9.06 4.17
C HIS A 108 4.24 -9.23 3.85
N HIS A 109 5.14 -8.69 4.67
CA HIS A 109 6.59 -8.86 4.48
C HIS A 109 7.05 -10.32 4.55
N ASN A 110 6.40 -11.14 5.39
CA ASN A 110 6.73 -12.56 5.54
C ASN A 110 6.09 -13.48 4.49
N HIS A 111 5.06 -13.00 3.79
CA HIS A 111 4.25 -13.78 2.84
C HIS A 111 4.13 -13.10 1.48
N ASN A 112 4.96 -12.11 1.20
CA ASN A 112 5.01 -11.47 -0.10
C ASN A 112 5.21 -12.54 -1.20
N SER A 113 4.65 -12.29 -2.38
CA SER A 113 4.61 -13.21 -3.53
C SER A 113 3.78 -14.49 -3.36
N LYS A 114 3.12 -14.73 -2.21
CA LYS A 114 2.25 -15.91 -2.04
C LYS A 114 0.84 -15.64 -2.56
N LEU A 115 0.30 -16.63 -3.28
CA LEU A 115 -1.07 -16.59 -3.79
C LEU A 115 -2.05 -16.96 -2.66
N THR A 116 -2.86 -16.01 -2.22
CA THR A 116 -3.85 -16.20 -1.15
C THR A 116 -5.18 -15.52 -1.44
N LEU A 117 -6.25 -16.17 -1.00
CA LEU A 117 -7.61 -15.60 -1.01
C LEU A 117 -7.84 -14.64 0.18
N SER A 118 -7.08 -14.77 1.27
CA SER A 118 -7.27 -13.96 2.49
C SER A 118 -6.83 -12.51 2.33
N GLY A 119 -5.81 -12.26 1.49
CA GLY A 119 -5.26 -10.92 1.29
C GLY A 119 -4.82 -10.24 2.58
N ILE A 120 -4.31 -10.99 3.57
CA ILE A 120 -3.87 -10.36 4.83
C ILE A 120 -2.69 -9.46 4.52
N GLY A 121 -2.84 -8.16 4.82
CA GLY A 121 -1.82 -7.17 4.53
C GLY A 121 -1.56 -6.93 3.05
N SER A 122 -2.41 -7.39 2.13
CA SER A 122 -2.27 -7.17 0.69
C SER A 122 -3.61 -7.34 -0.04
N TYR A 123 -3.64 -7.24 -1.35
CA TYR A 123 -4.84 -7.60 -2.11
C TYR A 123 -4.89 -9.11 -2.32
N PRO A 124 -6.07 -9.75 -2.21
CA PRO A 124 -6.18 -11.18 -2.50
C PRO A 124 -5.72 -11.43 -3.93
N LEU A 125 -4.90 -12.46 -4.14
CA LEU A 125 -4.39 -12.83 -5.45
C LEU A 125 -4.31 -14.35 -5.53
N VAL A 126 -4.94 -14.94 -6.54
CA VAL A 126 -4.96 -16.40 -6.72
C VAL A 126 -4.55 -16.81 -8.14
N SER A 127 -4.17 -18.07 -8.30
CA SER A 127 -3.89 -18.64 -9.61
C SER A 127 -5.17 -18.76 -10.45
N LYS A 128 -5.01 -18.77 -11.78
CA LYS A 128 -6.06 -19.02 -12.78
C LYS A 128 -6.83 -20.31 -12.42
N LYS A 129 -6.09 -21.40 -12.17
CA LYS A 129 -6.65 -22.71 -11.82
C LYS A 129 -7.48 -22.65 -10.54
N TYR A 130 -6.94 -22.04 -9.47
CA TYR A 130 -7.67 -21.90 -8.22
C TYR A 130 -8.94 -21.06 -8.37
N PHE A 131 -8.87 -19.93 -9.10
CA PHE A 131 -10.02 -19.08 -9.36
C PHE A 131 -11.16 -19.82 -10.08
N LEU A 132 -10.85 -20.63 -11.10
CA LEU A 132 -11.85 -21.39 -11.84
C LEU A 132 -12.56 -22.45 -10.98
N ASN A 133 -11.87 -22.99 -9.97
CA ASN A 133 -12.43 -23.95 -9.01
C ASN A 133 -13.26 -23.30 -7.87
N LEU A 134 -13.22 -21.98 -7.71
CA LEU A 134 -14.01 -21.27 -6.71
C LEU A 134 -15.51 -21.28 -7.06
N LYS A 135 -16.36 -21.28 -6.03
CA LYS A 135 -17.80 -21.03 -6.22
C LYS A 135 -18.00 -19.64 -6.83
N LYS A 136 -19.05 -19.46 -7.66
CA LYS A 136 -19.33 -18.18 -8.34
C LYS A 136 -19.40 -16.97 -7.39
N LYS A 137 -19.96 -17.15 -6.19
CA LYS A 137 -19.99 -16.11 -5.15
C LYS A 137 -18.58 -15.69 -4.69
N GLN A 138 -17.67 -16.66 -4.52
CA GLN A 138 -16.28 -16.40 -4.14
C GLN A 138 -15.51 -15.74 -5.29
N GLN A 139 -15.73 -16.16 -6.55
CA GLN A 139 -15.18 -15.49 -7.73
C GLN A 139 -15.62 -14.02 -7.79
N ARG A 140 -16.92 -13.74 -7.59
CA ARG A 140 -17.44 -12.36 -7.58
C ARG A 140 -16.81 -11.52 -6.46
N LEU A 141 -16.76 -12.04 -5.24
CA LEU A 141 -16.15 -11.34 -4.10
C LEU A 141 -14.66 -11.06 -4.34
N TYR A 142 -13.93 -12.02 -4.89
CA TYR A 142 -12.53 -11.85 -5.29
C TYR A 142 -12.36 -10.68 -6.28
N LEU A 143 -13.19 -10.63 -7.33
CA LEU A 143 -13.12 -9.58 -8.34
C LEU A 143 -13.54 -8.21 -7.79
N ILE A 144 -14.49 -8.15 -6.86
CA ILE A 144 -14.87 -6.91 -6.16
C ILE A 144 -13.68 -6.38 -5.35
N ASN A 145 -13.00 -7.24 -4.59
CA ASN A 145 -11.85 -6.82 -3.78
C ASN A 145 -10.67 -6.32 -4.62
N ARG A 146 -10.58 -6.76 -5.87
CA ARG A 146 -9.55 -6.31 -6.82
C ARG A 146 -10.05 -5.25 -7.80
N HIS A 147 -11.27 -4.74 -7.66
CA HIS A 147 -11.83 -3.77 -8.61
C HIS A 147 -11.11 -2.42 -8.49
N PRO A 148 -10.85 -1.69 -9.59
CA PRO A 148 -10.22 -0.36 -9.54
C PRO A 148 -10.92 0.62 -8.58
N ILE A 149 -12.26 0.60 -8.54
CA ILE A 149 -13.04 1.41 -7.60
C ILE A 149 -12.76 1.01 -6.14
N THR A 150 -12.55 -0.28 -5.84
CA THR A 150 -12.20 -0.72 -4.49
C THR A 150 -10.85 -0.19 -4.06
N VAL A 151 -9.88 -0.14 -4.98
CA VAL A 151 -8.55 0.45 -4.73
C VAL A 151 -8.65 1.97 -4.54
N LEU A 152 -9.40 2.66 -5.42
CA LEU A 152 -9.61 4.11 -5.36
C LEU A 152 -10.37 4.53 -4.10
N MET A 153 -11.38 3.77 -3.70
CA MET A 153 -12.19 4.01 -2.49
C MET A 153 -11.50 3.48 -1.23
N GLY A 154 -10.16 3.38 -1.23
CA GLY A 154 -9.37 2.78 -0.17
C GLY A 154 -9.69 3.29 1.23
N TYR A 155 -10.04 4.58 1.35
CA TYR A 155 -10.54 5.16 2.59
C TYR A 155 -11.69 4.36 3.20
N PHE A 156 -12.73 4.08 2.42
CA PHE A 156 -13.92 3.37 2.86
C PHE A 156 -13.72 1.85 2.86
N THR A 157 -13.02 1.33 1.85
CA THR A 157 -12.88 -0.11 1.64
C THR A 157 -11.77 -0.70 2.50
N LEU A 158 -10.54 -0.23 2.36
CA LEU A 158 -9.36 -0.82 2.99
C LEU A 158 -9.20 -0.35 4.43
N PHE A 159 -9.27 0.96 4.68
CA PHE A 159 -8.97 1.52 5.99
C PHE A 159 -10.18 1.44 6.92
N ILE A 160 -11.35 1.98 6.56
CA ILE A 160 -12.55 1.90 7.41
C ILE A 160 -13.05 0.45 7.53
N TYR A 161 -13.33 -0.21 6.39
CA TYR A 161 -13.97 -1.52 6.42
C TYR A 161 -13.00 -2.66 6.72
N TRP A 162 -11.99 -2.92 5.89
CA TRP A 162 -11.15 -4.12 6.03
C TRP A 162 -10.22 -4.07 7.25
N LEU A 163 -9.45 -2.99 7.40
CA LEU A 163 -8.41 -2.86 8.42
C LEU A 163 -9.00 -2.62 9.80
N ASN A 164 -10.11 -1.89 9.90
CA ASN A 164 -10.69 -1.57 11.21
C ASN A 164 -11.98 -2.35 11.50
N LEU A 165 -13.07 -2.12 10.77
CA LEU A 165 -14.37 -2.69 11.12
C LEU A 165 -14.36 -4.22 11.08
N LYS A 166 -13.89 -4.81 9.98
CA LYS A 166 -13.87 -6.26 9.80
C LYS A 166 -12.87 -6.92 10.75
N SER A 167 -11.67 -6.36 10.92
CA SER A 167 -10.68 -6.89 11.87
C SER A 167 -11.20 -6.87 13.32
N PHE A 168 -11.89 -5.81 13.73
CA PHE A 168 -12.56 -5.76 15.03
C PHE A 168 -13.66 -6.81 15.16
N LEU A 169 -14.55 -6.95 14.16
CA LEU A 169 -15.62 -7.95 14.19
C LEU A 169 -15.09 -9.39 14.23
N GLU A 170 -13.99 -9.68 13.54
CA GLU A 170 -13.38 -11.00 13.51
C GLU A 170 -12.58 -11.34 14.78
N SER A 171 -12.05 -10.34 15.50
CA SER A 171 -11.22 -10.55 16.70
C SER A 171 -11.21 -9.35 17.64
N SER A 172 -12.37 -9.02 18.21
CA SER A 172 -12.60 -7.80 19.01
C SER A 172 -11.62 -7.60 20.16
N LYS A 173 -11.26 -8.66 20.88
CA LYS A 173 -10.29 -8.61 21.98
C LYS A 173 -8.87 -8.24 21.52
N LYS A 174 -8.51 -8.56 20.28
CA LYS A 174 -7.16 -8.30 19.73
C LYS A 174 -7.06 -6.98 18.97
N HIS A 175 -8.19 -6.43 18.55
CA HIS A 175 -8.28 -5.28 17.65
C HIS A 175 -9.20 -4.19 18.20
N ILE A 176 -9.19 -3.98 19.51
CA ILE A 176 -9.99 -2.92 20.17
C ILE A 176 -9.53 -1.53 19.74
N ASP A 177 -8.24 -1.38 19.42
CA ASP A 177 -7.65 -0.18 18.85
C ASP A 177 -8.26 0.20 17.51
N SER A 178 -8.68 -0.78 16.69
CA SER A 178 -9.46 -0.52 15.48
C SER A 178 -10.82 0.13 15.76
N LEU A 179 -11.52 -0.31 16.79
CA LEU A 179 -12.79 0.31 17.19
C LEU A 179 -12.54 1.73 17.72
N ILE A 180 -11.52 1.92 18.54
CA ILE A 180 -11.13 3.24 19.07
C ILE A 180 -10.81 4.20 17.91
N ALA A 181 -10.01 3.77 16.94
CA ALA A 181 -9.67 4.56 15.76
C ALA A 181 -10.93 4.97 14.97
N LEU A 182 -11.86 4.03 14.71
CA LEU A 182 -13.11 4.36 14.03
C LEU A 182 -13.95 5.36 14.82
N ILE A 183 -14.17 5.13 16.11
CA ILE A 183 -14.99 6.01 16.96
C ILE A 183 -14.39 7.43 16.98
N LEU A 184 -13.10 7.55 17.27
CA LEU A 184 -12.43 8.85 17.33
C LEU A 184 -12.45 9.56 15.98
N HIS A 185 -12.27 8.81 14.88
CA HIS A 185 -12.32 9.36 13.53
C HIS A 185 -13.71 9.90 13.16
N PHE A 186 -14.78 9.17 13.47
CA PHE A 186 -16.14 9.63 13.22
C PHE A 186 -16.55 10.78 14.15
N ILE A 187 -16.19 10.73 15.44
CA ILE A 187 -16.46 11.82 16.38
C ILE A 187 -15.73 13.09 15.94
N ALA A 188 -14.44 13.01 15.57
CA ALA A 188 -13.68 14.16 15.10
C ALA A 188 -14.27 14.73 13.79
N GLY A 189 -14.64 13.87 12.84
CA GLY A 189 -15.32 14.30 11.62
C GLY A 189 -16.67 15.00 11.89
N LEU A 190 -17.48 14.43 12.78
CA LEU A 190 -18.76 15.02 13.19
C LEU A 190 -18.56 16.35 13.93
N ALA A 191 -17.54 16.46 14.76
CA ALA A 191 -17.18 17.72 15.42
C ALA A 191 -16.79 18.78 14.38
N VAL A 192 -15.95 18.44 13.40
CA VAL A 192 -15.60 19.35 12.31
C VAL A 192 -16.85 19.81 11.56
N PHE A 193 -17.75 18.88 11.22
CA PHE A 193 -19.01 19.21 10.56
C PHE A 193 -19.92 20.13 11.40
N TYR A 194 -20.10 19.82 12.68
CA TYR A 194 -20.98 20.55 13.57
C TYR A 194 -20.49 21.98 13.85
N PHE A 195 -19.19 22.15 14.11
CA PHE A 195 -18.63 23.46 14.48
C PHE A 195 -18.23 24.33 13.29
N PHE A 196 -17.90 23.74 12.14
CA PHE A 196 -17.34 24.47 10.99
C PHE A 196 -18.12 24.29 9.69
N GLY A 197 -19.19 23.49 9.70
CA GLY A 197 -20.09 23.30 8.56
C GLY A 197 -19.56 22.35 7.47
N ALA A 198 -20.43 22.11 6.48
CA ALA A 198 -20.23 21.09 5.45
C ALA A 198 -19.00 21.34 4.56
N THR A 199 -18.71 22.60 4.21
CA THR A 199 -17.57 22.95 3.35
C THR A 199 -16.24 22.61 4.01
N ILE A 200 -16.06 23.00 5.28
CA ILE A 200 -14.84 22.71 6.03
C ILE A 200 -14.75 21.21 6.34
N PHE A 201 -15.87 20.54 6.64
CA PHE A 201 -15.88 19.09 6.76
C PHE A 201 -15.40 18.39 5.48
N PHE A 202 -15.87 18.81 4.30
CA PHE A 202 -15.42 18.20 3.06
C PHE A 202 -13.93 18.47 2.78
N LEU A 203 -13.50 19.72 2.90
CA LEU A 203 -12.14 20.15 2.55
C LEU A 203 -11.08 19.77 3.61
N GLY A 204 -11.40 19.95 4.89
CA GLY A 204 -10.49 19.66 6.00
C GLY A 204 -10.49 18.19 6.43
N TRP A 205 -11.59 17.46 6.25
CA TRP A 205 -11.73 16.08 6.73
C TRP A 205 -11.80 15.07 5.58
N ILE A 206 -12.88 15.10 4.78
CA ILE A 206 -13.14 14.02 3.82
C ILE A 206 -12.09 13.96 2.70
N LEU A 207 -11.78 15.09 2.06
CA LEU A 207 -10.92 15.14 0.87
C LEU A 207 -9.45 14.73 1.16
N PRO A 208 -8.77 15.24 2.22
CA PRO A 208 -7.39 14.85 2.53
C PRO A 208 -7.27 13.36 2.86
N PHE A 209 -8.17 12.83 3.69
CA PHE A 209 -8.19 11.40 4.01
C PHE A 209 -8.48 10.55 2.77
N PHE A 210 -9.49 10.92 1.98
CA PHE A 210 -9.82 10.21 0.74
C PHE A 210 -8.60 10.11 -0.19
N LEU A 211 -7.91 11.23 -0.43
CA LEU A 211 -6.72 11.25 -1.28
C LEU A 211 -5.58 10.42 -0.71
N ALA A 212 -5.28 10.58 0.58
CA ALA A 212 -4.20 9.86 1.24
C ALA A 212 -4.40 8.34 1.14
N PHE A 213 -5.60 7.86 1.46
CA PHE A 213 -5.91 6.44 1.44
C PHE A 213 -6.07 5.89 0.02
N ALA A 214 -6.57 6.67 -0.95
CA ALA A 214 -6.59 6.27 -2.35
C ALA A 214 -5.17 6.07 -2.90
N ILE A 215 -4.28 7.04 -2.63
CA ILE A 215 -2.87 6.98 -3.04
C ILE A 215 -2.16 5.81 -2.35
N GLY A 216 -2.29 5.67 -1.03
CA GLY A 216 -1.69 4.58 -0.26
C GLY A 216 -2.17 3.20 -0.72
N SER A 217 -3.48 3.04 -0.95
CA SER A 217 -4.06 1.80 -1.47
C SER A 217 -3.51 1.44 -2.85
N TYR A 218 -3.40 2.42 -3.74
CA TYR A 218 -2.84 2.19 -5.07
C TYR A 218 -1.33 1.93 -5.05
N LEU A 219 -0.55 2.61 -4.20
CA LEU A 219 0.87 2.32 -3.99
C LEU A 219 1.04 0.85 -3.62
N PHE A 220 0.33 0.39 -2.59
CA PHE A 220 0.36 -0.99 -2.14
C PHE A 220 -0.07 -1.97 -3.25
N TYR A 221 -1.09 -1.62 -4.03
CA TYR A 221 -1.55 -2.43 -5.15
C TYR A 221 -0.47 -2.54 -6.24
N SER A 222 -0.05 -1.42 -6.81
CA SER A 222 0.82 -1.35 -7.99
C SER A 222 2.24 -1.85 -7.72
N GLN A 223 2.73 -1.70 -6.50
CA GLN A 223 4.03 -2.21 -6.10
C GLN A 223 4.10 -3.74 -6.11
N HIS A 224 2.96 -4.44 -6.02
CA HIS A 224 2.87 -5.90 -6.02
C HIS A 224 2.00 -6.48 -7.15
N ASN A 225 1.28 -5.66 -7.93
CA ASN A 225 0.37 -6.11 -8.98
C ASN A 225 0.66 -5.36 -10.29
N PHE A 226 1.71 -5.79 -10.98
CA PHE A 226 2.23 -5.15 -12.19
C PHE A 226 2.55 -6.19 -13.28
N PRO A 227 2.64 -5.80 -14.57
CA PRO A 227 2.70 -6.76 -15.68
C PRO A 227 3.86 -7.77 -15.64
N LYS A 228 4.99 -7.37 -15.05
CA LYS A 228 6.21 -8.19 -14.92
C LYS A 228 6.35 -8.86 -13.54
N ALA A 229 5.32 -8.81 -12.69
CA ALA A 229 5.36 -9.43 -11.37
C ALA A 229 5.41 -10.94 -11.51
N VAL A 230 6.25 -11.60 -10.71
CA VAL A 230 6.37 -13.06 -10.66
C VAL A 230 5.89 -13.57 -9.30
N PHE A 231 5.06 -14.62 -9.32
CA PHE A 231 4.54 -15.28 -8.13
C PHE A 231 4.89 -16.77 -8.15
N HIS A 232 5.01 -17.37 -6.97
CA HIS A 232 5.31 -18.79 -6.83
C HIS A 232 4.12 -19.53 -6.20
N GLU A 233 3.82 -20.71 -6.72
CA GLU A 233 2.90 -21.64 -6.06
C GLU A 233 3.62 -22.34 -4.90
N HIS A 234 2.86 -22.86 -3.93
CA HIS A 234 3.23 -23.10 -2.51
C HIS A 234 4.45 -24.00 -2.18
N HIS A 235 5.29 -24.41 -3.15
CA HIS A 235 6.40 -25.36 -2.94
C HIS A 235 7.81 -24.89 -3.34
N GLU A 236 7.98 -23.75 -4.04
CA GLU A 236 9.30 -23.28 -4.52
C GLU A 236 9.74 -21.93 -3.95
N TRP A 237 9.18 -21.53 -2.80
CA TRP A 237 9.41 -20.18 -2.27
C TRP A 237 10.73 -20.08 -1.50
N ALA A 238 11.75 -19.48 -2.12
CA ALA A 238 12.91 -18.91 -1.44
C ALA A 238 12.67 -17.41 -1.19
N TYR A 239 12.71 -17.00 0.09
CA TYR A 239 12.38 -15.65 0.56
C TYR A 239 13.09 -14.54 -0.25
N ASP A 240 14.38 -14.73 -0.54
CA ASP A 240 15.26 -13.73 -1.11
C ASP A 240 15.05 -13.51 -2.63
N GLN A 241 14.77 -14.56 -3.39
CA GLN A 241 14.46 -14.43 -4.82
C GLN A 241 13.02 -13.99 -5.08
N ALA A 242 12.07 -14.45 -4.26
CA ALA A 242 10.66 -14.13 -4.43
C ALA A 242 10.36 -12.66 -4.08
N ALA A 243 10.93 -12.13 -2.99
CA ALA A 243 10.69 -10.74 -2.55
C ALA A 243 11.11 -9.70 -3.61
N LEU A 244 12.25 -9.92 -4.28
CA LEU A 244 12.77 -9.00 -5.31
C LEU A 244 12.02 -9.12 -6.65
N LYS A 245 11.56 -10.31 -7.05
CA LYS A 245 10.88 -10.52 -8.35
C LYS A 245 9.38 -10.19 -8.32
N SER A 246 8.79 -10.10 -7.15
CA SER A 246 7.35 -9.81 -6.94
C SER A 246 7.06 -8.38 -6.50
N THR A 247 8.10 -7.55 -6.40
CA THR A 247 8.00 -6.16 -5.93
C THR A 247 8.62 -5.23 -6.97
N SER A 248 7.88 -4.21 -7.39
CA SER A 248 8.38 -3.24 -8.38
C SER A 248 9.07 -2.04 -7.73
N ARG A 249 9.85 -1.31 -8.54
CA ARG A 249 10.26 0.07 -8.26
C ARG A 249 9.26 1.03 -8.90
N MET A 250 8.64 1.90 -8.11
CA MET A 250 7.82 2.95 -8.67
C MET A 250 8.67 4.19 -8.96
N THR A 251 8.76 4.56 -10.22
CA THR A 251 9.45 5.77 -10.69
C THR A 251 8.63 7.01 -10.36
N MET A 252 9.27 8.02 -9.78
CA MET A 252 8.60 9.20 -9.25
C MET A 252 9.41 10.47 -9.52
N SER A 253 8.73 11.61 -9.60
CA SER A 253 9.41 12.90 -9.59
C SER A 253 10.03 13.17 -8.21
N PRO A 254 11.02 14.09 -8.08
CA PRO A 254 11.57 14.47 -6.78
C PRO A 254 10.50 14.91 -5.77
N LEU A 255 9.46 15.60 -6.26
CA LEU A 255 8.32 16.02 -5.44
C LEU A 255 7.56 14.82 -4.87
N MET A 256 7.27 13.81 -5.69
CA MET A 256 6.58 12.61 -5.24
C MET A 256 7.46 11.71 -4.38
N HIS A 257 8.79 11.69 -4.60
CA HIS A 257 9.73 11.08 -3.67
C HIS A 257 9.65 11.73 -2.28
N TRP A 258 9.48 13.05 -2.21
CA TRP A 258 9.26 13.73 -0.94
C TRP A 258 7.89 13.34 -0.34
N PHE A 259 6.77 13.51 -1.04
CA PHE A 259 5.46 13.20 -0.45
C PHE A 259 5.26 11.72 -0.09
N THR A 260 5.94 10.80 -0.76
CA THR A 260 5.83 9.36 -0.49
C THR A 260 6.99 8.81 0.34
N GLY A 261 7.85 9.68 0.87
CA GLY A 261 9.00 9.28 1.67
C GLY A 261 9.84 8.22 0.94
N ASN A 262 10.21 8.42 -0.32
CA ASN A 262 11.02 7.48 -1.10
C ASN A 262 10.49 6.04 -1.21
N ILE A 263 9.25 5.74 -0.81
CA ILE A 263 8.71 4.37 -0.84
C ILE A 263 8.58 3.81 -2.27
N GLY A 264 8.82 4.63 -3.30
CA GLY A 264 9.04 4.16 -4.67
C GLY A 264 10.17 3.12 -4.79
N TYR A 265 11.15 3.13 -3.89
CA TYR A 265 12.18 2.09 -3.74
C TYR A 265 11.67 0.87 -2.95
N HIS A 266 10.42 0.46 -3.17
CA HIS A 266 9.76 -0.56 -2.34
C HIS A 266 10.44 -1.92 -2.36
N HIS A 267 11.04 -2.31 -3.47
CA HIS A 267 11.84 -3.52 -3.56
C HIS A 267 13.08 -3.49 -2.64
N VAL A 268 13.71 -2.32 -2.44
CA VAL A 268 14.80 -2.13 -1.45
C VAL A 268 14.24 -2.21 -0.03
N HIS A 269 13.06 -1.62 0.19
CA HIS A 269 12.34 -1.72 1.46
C HIS A 269 11.98 -3.18 1.81
N HIS A 270 11.48 -3.97 0.85
CA HIS A 270 11.22 -5.41 1.04
C HIS A 270 12.48 -6.22 1.28
N LEU A 271 13.61 -5.82 0.65
CA LEU A 271 14.90 -6.43 0.95
C LEU A 271 15.29 -6.20 2.41
N ASN A 272 15.11 -4.98 2.94
CA ASN A 272 15.38 -4.68 4.34
C ASN A 272 14.54 -3.49 4.83
N SER A 273 13.46 -3.80 5.54
CA SER A 273 12.50 -2.80 6.01
C SER A 273 13.01 -1.93 7.15
N ARG A 274 14.20 -2.21 7.68
CA ARG A 274 14.86 -1.41 8.71
C ARG A 274 15.68 -0.25 8.15
N ILE A 275 15.75 -0.09 6.83
CA ILE A 275 16.41 1.06 6.21
C ILE A 275 15.46 2.26 6.34
N PRO A 276 15.87 3.36 7.00
CA PRO A 276 15.07 4.57 7.02
C PRO A 276 14.76 5.04 5.60
N PHE A 277 13.54 5.51 5.38
CA PHE A 277 13.06 5.92 4.07
C PHE A 277 13.97 6.96 3.40
N TYR A 278 14.58 7.86 4.18
CA TYR A 278 15.50 8.88 3.67
C TYR A 278 16.86 8.32 3.22
N ARG A 279 17.18 7.05 3.57
CA ARG A 279 18.38 6.31 3.12
C ARG A 279 18.09 5.30 2.02
N LEU A 280 16.84 5.08 1.62
CA LEU A 280 16.50 4.19 0.50
C LEU A 280 17.22 4.55 -0.81
N PRO A 281 17.35 5.84 -1.20
CA PRO A 281 18.12 6.20 -2.40
C PRO A 281 19.60 5.81 -2.29
N GLU A 282 20.24 6.10 -1.15
CA GLU A 282 21.64 5.73 -0.87
C GLU A 282 21.84 4.20 -0.95
N ALA A 283 20.90 3.44 -0.37
CA ALA A 283 20.92 1.99 -0.43
C ALA A 283 20.79 1.47 -1.87
N MET A 284 19.86 2.03 -2.64
CA MET A 284 19.64 1.71 -4.06
C MET A 284 20.93 1.93 -4.88
N GLU A 285 21.55 3.11 -4.76
CA GLU A 285 22.78 3.47 -5.48
C GLU A 285 23.94 2.50 -5.19
N SER A 286 24.00 1.94 -3.98
CA SER A 286 25.05 1.00 -3.58
C SER A 286 24.85 -0.45 -4.04
N MET A 287 23.68 -0.77 -4.60
CA MET A 287 23.24 -2.11 -4.99
C MET A 287 22.81 -2.14 -6.46
N PRO A 288 23.76 -2.05 -7.42
CA PRO A 288 23.45 -2.05 -8.85
C PRO A 288 22.74 -3.34 -9.32
N GLU A 289 22.81 -4.42 -8.54
CA GLU A 289 22.01 -5.63 -8.77
C GLU A 289 20.49 -5.38 -8.75
N LEU A 290 20.05 -4.27 -8.15
CA LEU A 290 18.65 -3.87 -8.04
C LEU A 290 18.22 -2.91 -9.16
N ASP A 291 19.11 -2.43 -10.03
CA ASP A 291 18.78 -1.46 -11.08
C ASP A 291 17.80 -2.01 -12.13
N ASN A 292 17.86 -3.31 -12.39
CA ASN A 292 17.08 -3.97 -13.44
C ASN A 292 15.77 -4.59 -12.92
N VAL A 293 15.25 -4.13 -11.78
CA VAL A 293 13.95 -4.58 -11.29
C VAL A 293 12.80 -4.01 -12.15
N PRO A 294 11.67 -4.72 -12.26
CA PRO A 294 10.49 -4.17 -12.91
C PRO A 294 10.05 -2.83 -12.32
N THR A 295 9.66 -1.91 -13.19
CA THR A 295 9.21 -0.57 -12.80
C THR A 295 7.72 -0.35 -13.01
N THR A 296 7.15 0.55 -12.22
CA THR A 296 5.84 1.18 -12.41
C THR A 296 5.99 2.70 -12.27
N SER A 297 4.92 3.46 -12.49
CA SER A 297 4.92 4.93 -12.38
C SER A 297 3.51 5.46 -12.14
N TRP A 298 3.42 6.77 -11.91
CA TRP A 298 2.16 7.51 -11.87
C TRP A 298 1.55 7.78 -13.25
N ASN A 299 2.16 7.29 -14.34
CA ASN A 299 1.57 7.41 -15.67
C ASN A 299 0.19 6.73 -15.72
N PRO A 300 -0.89 7.44 -16.11
CA PRO A 300 -2.24 6.86 -16.13
C PRO A 300 -2.37 5.55 -16.93
N LEU A 301 -1.58 5.38 -17.99
CA LEU A 301 -1.55 4.14 -18.77
C LEU A 301 -0.96 2.98 -17.97
N GLU A 302 0.09 3.22 -17.17
CA GLU A 302 0.67 2.21 -16.29
C GLU A 302 -0.24 1.87 -15.12
N VAL A 303 -0.88 2.89 -14.53
CA VAL A 303 -1.94 2.73 -13.52
C VAL A 303 -3.04 1.82 -14.05
N TYR A 304 -3.55 2.11 -15.25
CA TYR A 304 -4.56 1.30 -15.91
C TYR A 304 -4.08 -0.13 -16.19
N ARG A 305 -2.83 -0.31 -16.65
CA ARG A 305 -2.24 -1.64 -16.89
C ARG A 305 -2.18 -2.46 -15.61
N CYS A 306 -1.72 -1.89 -14.50
CA CYS A 306 -1.66 -2.55 -13.19
C CYS A 306 -3.06 -2.94 -12.72
N LEU A 307 -3.99 -1.99 -12.70
CA LEU A 307 -5.35 -2.17 -12.19
C LEU A 307 -6.19 -3.19 -12.99
N ARG A 308 -5.79 -3.56 -14.22
CA ARG A 308 -6.48 -4.59 -15.02
C ARG A 308 -6.04 -6.02 -14.72
N LEU A 309 -4.92 -6.22 -14.04
CA LEU A 309 -4.37 -7.55 -13.73
C LEU A 309 -5.18 -8.19 -12.59
N LYS A 310 -5.74 -9.37 -12.84
CA LYS A 310 -6.63 -10.03 -11.88
C LYS A 310 -6.13 -11.35 -11.35
N LEU A 311 -5.38 -12.13 -12.13
CA LEU A 311 -5.04 -13.51 -11.78
C LEU A 311 -3.59 -13.79 -12.13
N TRP A 312 -2.97 -14.73 -11.42
CA TRP A 312 -1.70 -15.32 -11.82
C TRP A 312 -1.94 -16.49 -12.78
N ASP A 313 -1.27 -16.52 -13.93
CA ASP A 313 -1.27 -17.66 -14.84
C ASP A 313 0.09 -18.36 -14.77
N ALA A 314 0.14 -19.53 -14.12
CA ALA A 314 1.37 -20.27 -13.89
C ALA A 314 1.98 -20.81 -15.19
N GLU A 315 1.16 -21.17 -16.18
CA GLU A 315 1.62 -21.67 -17.49
C GLU A 315 2.33 -20.57 -18.28
N LEU A 316 1.85 -19.33 -18.16
CA LEU A 316 2.43 -18.17 -18.86
C LEU A 316 3.47 -17.42 -18.01
N GLY A 317 3.66 -17.81 -16.75
CA GLY A 317 4.55 -17.14 -15.81
C GLY A 317 4.26 -15.64 -15.62
N LYS A 318 2.98 -15.22 -15.72
CA LYS A 318 2.61 -13.80 -15.66
C LYS A 318 1.21 -13.57 -15.10
N MET A 319 0.98 -12.33 -14.64
CA MET A 319 -0.38 -11.89 -14.34
C MET A 319 -1.21 -11.70 -15.62
N ILE A 320 -2.49 -12.06 -15.57
CA ILE A 320 -3.43 -11.93 -16.68
C ILE A 320 -4.66 -11.09 -16.31
N THR A 321 -5.25 -10.49 -17.35
CA THR A 321 -6.53 -9.78 -17.27
C THR A 321 -7.71 -10.73 -17.45
N LEU A 322 -8.93 -10.29 -17.08
CA LEU A 322 -10.15 -11.06 -17.37
C LEU A 322 -10.41 -11.24 -18.87
N LYS A 323 -9.96 -10.30 -19.72
CA LYS A 323 -10.08 -10.45 -21.18
C LYS A 323 -9.23 -11.62 -21.67
N GLN A 324 -7.99 -11.73 -21.19
CA GLN A 324 -7.11 -12.85 -21.49
C GLN A 324 -7.65 -14.17 -20.93
N LEU A 325 -8.17 -14.18 -19.71
CA LEU A 325 -8.82 -15.38 -19.16
C LEU A 325 -9.94 -15.91 -20.09
N ARG A 326 -10.82 -15.02 -20.57
CA ARG A 326 -11.92 -15.41 -21.47
C ARG A 326 -11.39 -15.96 -22.80
N HIS A 327 -10.36 -15.33 -23.36
CA HIS A 327 -9.71 -15.79 -24.60
C HIS A 327 -9.10 -17.20 -24.44
N ASN A 328 -8.34 -17.40 -23.36
CA ASN A 328 -7.71 -18.69 -23.08
C ASN A 328 -8.76 -19.80 -22.92
N LEU A 329 -9.89 -19.51 -22.28
CA LEU A 329 -10.99 -20.47 -22.14
C LEU A 329 -11.70 -20.79 -23.46
N SER A 330 -11.87 -19.79 -24.34
CA SER A 330 -12.48 -20.02 -25.66
C SER A 330 -11.58 -20.82 -26.58
N GLU A 331 -10.26 -20.61 -26.54
CA GLU A 331 -9.30 -21.38 -27.34
C GLU A 331 -9.25 -22.85 -26.91
N VAL A 332 -9.23 -23.12 -25.60
CA VAL A 332 -9.29 -24.50 -25.08
C VAL A 332 -10.55 -25.21 -25.56
N HIS A 333 -11.72 -24.55 -25.45
CA HIS A 333 -12.98 -25.15 -25.89
C HIS A 333 -13.03 -25.39 -27.40
N ALA A 334 -12.49 -24.46 -28.20
CA ALA A 334 -12.41 -24.61 -29.66
C ALA A 334 -11.51 -25.79 -30.05
N ASN A 335 -10.37 -25.95 -29.39
CA ASN A 335 -9.44 -27.06 -29.63
C ASN A 335 -10.02 -28.42 -29.21
N GLU A 336 -10.71 -28.50 -28.07
CA GLU A 336 -11.42 -29.71 -27.64
C GLU A 336 -12.52 -30.10 -28.64
N THR A 337 -13.30 -29.12 -29.11
CA THR A 337 -14.36 -29.34 -30.10
C THR A 337 -13.77 -29.83 -31.44
N ALA A 338 -12.67 -29.23 -31.90
CA ALA A 338 -11.99 -29.67 -33.11
C ALA A 338 -11.43 -31.10 -32.98
N ALA A 339 -10.87 -31.45 -31.82
CA ALA A 339 -10.34 -32.78 -31.55
C ALA A 339 -11.43 -33.86 -31.62
N VAL A 340 -12.61 -33.60 -31.03
CA VAL A 340 -13.78 -34.51 -31.08
C VAL A 340 -14.34 -34.67 -32.50
N ILE A 341 -14.28 -33.63 -33.33
CA ILE A 341 -14.74 -33.72 -34.73
C ILE A 341 -13.74 -34.50 -35.61
N SER A 342 -12.45 -34.49 -35.25
CA SER A 342 -11.37 -35.18 -35.98
C SER A 342 -11.12 -36.64 -35.56
N SER A 343 -11.78 -37.10 -34.49
CA SER A 343 -11.76 -38.48 -33.99
C SER A 343 -13.01 -39.23 -34.39
#